data_AF-A0A7C4PT63-F1
#
_entry.id   AF-A0A7C4PT63-F1
#
_cell.length_a   1.000
_cell.length_b   1.000
_cell.length_c   1.000
_cell.angle_alpha   90.00
_cell.angle_beta   90.00
_cell.angle_gamma   90.00
#
_symmetry.space_group_name_H-M   'P 1'
#
loop_
_entity.id
_entity.type
_entity.pdbx_description
1 polymer ?
#
loop_
_entity_poly.entity_id
_entity_poly.type
_entity_poly.pdbx_seq_one_letter_code
_entity_poly.pdbx_strand_id
1 'polypeptide(L)'
;MLTLAKWFVALAALTLIISACKPKSQPPPPSEAPIIKTGGRELMGGGVKFLIPLEESSGHSDSPVGLTYESPTLRVTLARGILYVNSTNFGSVKAGDVVNLLNPGRVIVNDKDRPPLPPAGLFHEPAEKE
;
A
#
# COMPACT_ATOMS: atom_id res chain seq x y z
N MET A 1 -28.42 66.36 -36.17
CA MET A 1 -28.59 65.54 -37.40
C MET A 1 -27.38 64.64 -37.56
N LEU A 2 -27.65 63.43 -38.05
CA LEU A 2 -26.86 62.20 -38.08
C LEU A 2 -25.55 62.25 -38.91
N THR A 3 -24.50 61.52 -38.49
CA THR A 3 -23.70 60.50 -39.24
C THR A 3 -22.41 60.16 -38.46
N LEU A 4 -22.25 58.94 -37.91
CA LEU A 4 -21.56 57.75 -38.48
C LEU A 4 -20.15 58.08 -39.04
N ALA A 5 -19.05 57.40 -38.72
CA ALA A 5 -18.87 55.99 -38.43
C ALA A 5 -17.48 55.64 -37.80
N LYS A 6 -17.50 54.59 -36.97
CA LYS A 6 -16.56 53.44 -36.88
C LYS A 6 -15.06 53.68 -37.09
N TRP A 7 -14.28 53.51 -36.02
CA TRP A 7 -13.08 52.67 -36.04
C TRP A 7 -13.08 51.74 -34.81
N PHE A 8 -13.25 50.45 -35.07
CA PHE A 8 -12.92 49.34 -34.16
C PHE A 8 -11.40 49.27 -34.03
N VAL A 9 -10.85 49.03 -32.84
CA VAL A 9 -9.89 47.93 -32.58
C VAL A 9 -9.98 47.59 -31.09
N ALA A 10 -10.43 46.36 -30.83
CA ALA A 10 -10.34 45.69 -29.54
C ALA A 10 -8.88 45.28 -29.26
N LEU A 11 -8.52 45.10 -27.99
CA LEU A 11 -8.21 43.76 -27.42
C LEU A 11 -7.39 43.92 -26.14
N ALA A 12 -7.92 43.34 -25.07
CA ALA A 12 -7.29 43.23 -23.77
C ALA A 12 -6.06 42.32 -23.80
N ALA A 13 -5.04 42.64 -23.01
CA ALA A 13 -4.08 41.66 -22.52
C ALA A 13 -3.54 42.12 -21.16
N LEU A 14 -4.22 41.66 -20.12
CA LEU A 14 -3.81 41.67 -18.73
C LEU A 14 -2.48 40.90 -18.62
N THR A 15 -1.37 41.61 -18.38
CA THR A 15 -0.06 41.01 -18.16
C THR A 15 0.00 40.41 -16.76
N LEU A 16 -0.39 39.14 -16.67
CA LEU A 16 -0.23 38.32 -15.48
C LEU A 16 1.27 38.07 -15.27
N ILE A 17 1.87 38.77 -14.32
CA ILE A 17 3.27 38.60 -13.92
C ILE A 17 3.40 37.18 -13.34
N ILE A 18 3.99 36.29 -14.14
CA ILE A 18 4.34 34.94 -13.73
C ILE A 18 5.47 35.07 -12.71
N SER A 19 5.10 35.01 -11.44
CA SER A 19 6.03 34.85 -10.33
C SER A 19 6.90 33.62 -10.60
N ALA A 20 8.19 33.84 -10.75
CA ALA A 20 9.19 32.80 -10.97
C ALA A 20 9.32 31.94 -9.69
N CYS A 21 8.38 31.01 -9.49
CA CYS A 21 8.57 29.89 -8.59
C CYS A 21 9.60 28.95 -9.23
N LYS A 22 10.85 29.12 -8.80
CA LYS A 22 11.92 28.13 -8.90
C LYS A 22 11.30 26.75 -8.58
N PRO A 23 11.25 25.78 -9.51
CA PRO A 23 10.75 24.46 -9.19
C PRO A 23 11.68 23.87 -8.14
N LYS A 24 11.20 23.86 -6.89
CA LYS A 24 11.79 23.11 -5.80
C LYS A 24 11.73 21.66 -6.28
N SER A 25 12.90 21.07 -6.57
CA SER A 25 13.03 19.67 -6.93
C SER A 25 12.35 18.83 -5.86
N GLN A 26 11.07 18.53 -6.08
CA GLN A 26 10.36 17.57 -5.28
C GLN A 26 11.10 16.25 -5.52
N PRO A 27 11.58 15.57 -4.47
CA PRO A 27 12.01 14.19 -4.62
C PRO A 27 10.90 13.46 -5.39
N PRO A 28 11.23 12.61 -6.37
CA PRO A 28 10.21 11.86 -7.08
C PRO A 28 9.24 11.27 -6.05
N PRO A 29 7.91 11.36 -6.27
CA PRO A 29 6.95 10.69 -5.38
C PRO A 29 7.47 9.28 -5.16
N PRO A 30 7.50 8.76 -3.91
CA PRO A 30 8.19 7.52 -3.57
C PRO A 30 7.78 6.49 -4.61
N SER A 31 8.71 6.23 -5.52
CA SER A 31 8.52 5.36 -6.67
C SER A 31 8.01 4.07 -6.06
N GLU A 32 6.80 3.64 -6.44
CA GLU A 32 6.27 2.32 -6.09
C GLU A 32 7.40 1.32 -6.33
N ALA A 33 8.09 0.91 -5.26
CA ALA A 33 9.20 -0.01 -5.42
C ALA A 33 8.65 -1.24 -6.14
N PRO A 34 9.31 -1.71 -7.21
CA PRO A 34 8.77 -2.78 -8.04
C PRO A 34 8.46 -3.99 -7.16
N ILE A 35 7.27 -4.56 -7.33
CA ILE A 35 6.83 -5.72 -6.56
C ILE A 35 7.69 -6.91 -6.95
N ILE A 36 8.59 -7.33 -6.06
CA ILE A 36 9.39 -8.54 -6.24
C ILE A 36 8.45 -9.74 -6.16
N LYS A 37 8.37 -10.58 -7.20
CA LYS A 37 7.56 -11.81 -7.23
C LYS A 37 8.39 -13.09 -7.33
N THR A 38 9.71 -12.97 -7.37
CA THR A 38 10.66 -14.08 -7.62
C THR A 38 11.80 -14.04 -6.59
N GLY A 39 12.49 -15.17 -6.39
CA GLY A 39 13.60 -15.28 -5.43
C GLY A 39 13.21 -15.78 -4.04
N GLY A 40 11.96 -16.20 -3.86
CA GLY A 40 11.45 -16.80 -2.63
C GLY A 40 11.04 -18.26 -2.77
N ARG A 41 10.42 -18.77 -1.71
CA ARG A 41 9.72 -20.06 -1.66
C ARG A 41 8.21 -19.81 -1.64
N GLU A 42 7.46 -20.69 -2.30
CA GLU A 42 6.01 -20.73 -2.19
C GLU A 42 5.60 -21.67 -1.04
N LEU A 43 4.71 -21.23 -0.16
CA LEU A 43 4.02 -22.07 0.82
C LEU A 43 2.51 -21.99 0.59
N MET A 44 1.79 -23.03 0.99
CA MET A 44 0.33 -23.04 1.00
C MET A 44 -0.20 -23.32 2.40
N GLY A 45 -1.24 -22.59 2.80
CA GLY A 45 -1.97 -22.87 4.04
C GLY A 45 -3.35 -22.22 4.01
N GLY A 46 -4.38 -22.93 4.48
CA GLY A 46 -5.77 -22.46 4.39
C GLY A 46 -6.25 -22.12 2.97
N GLY A 47 -5.65 -22.74 1.93
CA GLY A 47 -5.92 -22.43 0.52
C GLY A 47 -5.32 -21.12 0.01
N VAL A 48 -4.51 -20.42 0.80
CA VAL A 48 -3.80 -19.19 0.45
C VAL A 48 -2.37 -19.53 0.02
N LYS A 49 -1.88 -18.90 -1.05
CA LYS A 49 -0.48 -19.02 -1.48
C LYS A 49 0.36 -17.92 -0.85
N PHE A 50 1.50 -18.27 -0.27
CA PHE A 50 2.45 -17.35 0.36
C PHE A 50 3.78 -17.37 -0.38
N LEU A 51 4.24 -16.21 -0.87
CA LEU A 51 5.60 -16.02 -1.39
C LEU A 51 6.47 -15.43 -0.27
N ILE A 52 7.39 -16.23 0.24
CA ILE A 52 8.26 -15.88 1.37
C ILE A 52 9.74 -15.90 0.98
N PRO A 53 10.60 -15.10 1.63
CA PRO A 53 12.03 -15.11 1.35
C PRO A 53 12.66 -16.48 1.66
N LEU A 54 13.73 -16.82 0.93
CA LEU A 54 14.55 -18.00 1.21
C LEU A 54 15.56 -17.65 2.32
N GLU A 55 15.37 -18.22 3.50
CA GLU A 55 16.27 -18.06 4.64
C GLU A 55 16.66 -19.42 5.21
N GLU A 56 17.96 -19.60 5.49
CA GLU A 56 18.54 -20.90 5.89
C GLU A 56 17.98 -21.42 7.23
N SER A 57 17.66 -20.50 8.16
CA SER A 57 17.08 -20.81 9.47
C SER A 57 15.58 -20.55 9.50
N SER A 58 14.84 -21.20 8.59
CA SER A 58 13.39 -21.05 8.49
C SER A 58 12.63 -22.32 8.85
N GLY A 59 11.53 -22.18 9.57
CA GLY A 59 10.58 -23.24 9.91
C GLY A 59 9.18 -22.89 9.45
N HIS A 60 8.36 -23.90 9.16
CA HIS A 60 6.94 -23.71 8.91
C HIS A 60 6.10 -24.90 9.39
N SER A 61 4.83 -24.61 9.65
CA SER A 61 3.79 -25.61 9.87
C SER A 61 2.56 -25.21 9.06
N ASP A 62 2.09 -26.10 8.19
CA ASP A 62 0.85 -25.96 7.47
C ASP A 62 -0.28 -26.74 8.16
N SER A 63 -1.49 -26.20 8.08
CA SER A 63 -2.70 -26.88 8.52
C SER A 63 -3.86 -26.54 7.57
N PRO A 64 -4.94 -27.33 7.55
CA PRO A 64 -6.10 -27.03 6.72
C PRO A 64 -6.72 -25.65 6.99
N VAL A 65 -6.50 -25.10 8.19
CA VAL A 65 -7.10 -23.85 8.67
C VAL A 65 -6.10 -22.70 8.83
N GLY A 66 -4.83 -22.91 8.48
CA GLY A 66 -3.80 -21.92 8.77
C GLY A 66 -2.39 -22.31 8.33
N LEU A 67 -1.47 -21.38 8.60
CA LEU A 67 -0.05 -21.49 8.31
C LEU A 67 0.69 -20.76 9.44
N THR A 68 1.78 -21.33 9.94
CA THR A 68 2.77 -20.57 10.68
C THR A 68 4.10 -20.71 9.95
N TYR A 69 4.76 -19.59 9.69
CA TYR A 69 6.11 -19.52 9.15
C TYR A 69 6.95 -18.65 10.06
N GLU A 70 8.17 -19.07 10.34
CA GLU A 70 9.09 -18.30 11.16
C GLU A 70 10.51 -18.38 10.59
N SER A 71 11.16 -17.24 10.52
CA SER A 71 12.55 -17.05 10.14
C SER A 71 13.12 -15.84 10.91
N PRO A 72 14.43 -15.54 10.79
CA PRO A 72 15.05 -14.43 11.52
C PRO A 72 14.44 -13.06 11.19
N THR A 73 13.94 -12.86 9.97
CA THR A 73 13.42 -11.56 9.52
C THR A 73 11.90 -11.52 9.36
N LEU A 74 11.23 -12.68 9.35
CA LEU A 74 9.83 -12.77 9.02
C LEU A 74 9.12 -13.85 9.87
N ARG A 75 8.06 -13.42 10.55
CA ARG A 75 7.07 -14.32 11.15
C ARG A 75 5.72 -14.11 10.46
N VAL A 76 5.13 -15.17 9.95
CA VAL A 76 3.81 -15.15 9.31
C VAL A 76 2.91 -16.12 10.03
N THR A 77 1.72 -15.67 10.40
CA THR A 77 0.70 -16.52 10.97
C THR A 77 -0.61 -16.28 10.23
N LEU A 78 -1.15 -17.32 9.62
CA LEU A 78 -2.53 -17.36 9.14
C LEU A 78 -3.34 -18.16 10.15
N ALA A 79 -4.21 -17.48 10.90
CA ALA A 79 -5.06 -18.11 11.90
C ALA A 79 -6.53 -17.79 11.57
N ARG A 80 -7.33 -18.82 11.29
CA ARG A 80 -8.78 -18.67 11.01
C ARG A 80 -9.06 -17.65 9.89
N GLY A 81 -8.22 -17.63 8.86
CA GLY A 81 -8.33 -16.70 7.74
C GLY A 81 -7.82 -15.27 8.01
N ILE A 82 -7.29 -14.97 9.19
CA ILE A 82 -6.67 -13.67 9.49
C ILE A 82 -5.16 -13.77 9.31
N LEU A 83 -4.61 -12.85 8.52
CA LEU A 83 -3.18 -12.74 8.26
C LEU A 83 -2.50 -11.87 9.31
N TYR A 84 -1.47 -12.42 9.94
CA TYR A 84 -0.55 -11.70 10.79
C TYR A 84 0.87 -11.80 10.22
N VAL A 85 1.57 -10.67 10.17
CA VAL A 85 2.98 -10.60 9.77
C VAL A 85 3.74 -9.84 10.85
N ASN A 86 4.78 -10.45 11.42
CA ASN A 86 5.53 -9.92 12.57
C ASN A 86 4.60 -9.45 13.69
N SER A 87 3.61 -10.30 14.03
CA SER A 87 2.55 -10.04 15.03
C SER A 87 1.60 -8.88 14.70
N THR A 88 1.72 -8.26 13.52
CA THR A 88 0.84 -7.18 13.06
C THR A 88 -0.31 -7.76 12.24
N ASN A 89 -1.54 -7.31 12.50
CA ASN A 89 -2.75 -7.77 11.82
C ASN A 89 -2.90 -7.09 10.45
N PHE A 90 -3.06 -7.87 9.38
CA PHE A 90 -3.34 -7.39 8.01
C PHE A 90 -4.74 -7.78 7.53
N GLY A 91 -5.60 -8.22 8.44
CA GLY A 91 -6.98 -8.57 8.16
C GLY A 91 -7.16 -9.91 7.46
N SER A 92 -8.38 -10.12 6.96
CA SER A 92 -8.77 -11.40 6.41
C SER A 92 -8.17 -11.65 5.02
N VAL A 93 -7.80 -12.90 4.78
CA VAL A 93 -7.43 -13.47 3.47
C VAL A 93 -8.28 -14.71 3.23
N LYS A 94 -8.53 -15.03 1.96
CA LYS A 94 -9.37 -16.16 1.56
C LYS A 94 -8.62 -17.13 0.65
N ALA A 95 -9.08 -18.36 0.59
CA ALA A 95 -8.54 -19.35 -0.34
C ALA A 95 -8.51 -18.79 -1.78
N GLY A 96 -7.40 -19.03 -2.47
CA GLY A 96 -7.12 -18.44 -3.79
C GLY A 96 -6.38 -17.11 -3.75
N ASP A 97 -6.29 -16.43 -2.60
CA ASP A 97 -5.45 -15.24 -2.47
C ASP A 97 -3.95 -15.60 -2.56
N VAL A 98 -3.17 -14.68 -3.13
CA VAL A 98 -1.71 -14.75 -3.17
C VAL A 98 -1.15 -13.64 -2.29
N VAL A 99 -0.44 -14.02 -1.23
CA VAL A 99 0.24 -13.12 -0.30
C VAL A 99 1.73 -13.10 -0.62
N ASN A 100 2.26 -11.94 -0.95
CA ASN A 100 3.66 -11.73 -1.29
C ASN A 100 4.36 -10.93 -0.19
N LEU A 101 5.38 -11.56 0.40
CA LEU A 101 6.19 -11.08 1.51
C LEU A 101 7.68 -11.00 1.13
N LEU A 102 8.00 -11.06 -0.17
CA LEU A 102 9.36 -10.91 -0.68
C LEU A 102 9.88 -9.48 -0.59
N ASN A 103 8.99 -8.53 -0.31
CA ASN A 103 9.29 -7.12 -0.21
C ASN A 103 9.35 -6.75 1.29
N PRO A 104 10.54 -6.55 1.87
CA PRO A 104 10.68 -6.31 3.31
C PRO A 104 9.80 -5.15 3.78
N GLY A 105 9.05 -5.36 4.87
CA GLY A 105 8.16 -4.36 5.45
C GLY A 105 6.86 -4.12 4.68
N ARG A 106 6.62 -4.82 3.56
CA ARG A 106 5.39 -4.71 2.77
C ARG A 106 4.65 -6.03 2.75
N VAL A 107 3.33 -5.95 2.84
CA VAL A 107 2.43 -7.08 2.65
C VAL A 107 1.61 -6.80 1.41
N ILE A 108 1.77 -7.63 0.40
CA ILE A 108 1.09 -7.46 -0.89
C ILE A 108 0.13 -8.63 -1.07
N VAL A 109 -1.16 -8.36 -1.23
CA VAL A 109 -2.18 -9.39 -1.42
C VAL A 109 -2.82 -9.20 -2.78
N ASN A 110 -2.75 -10.23 -3.64
CA ASN A 110 -3.22 -10.18 -5.03
C ASN A 110 -2.69 -8.95 -5.78
N ASP A 111 -1.37 -8.73 -5.71
CA ASP A 111 -0.65 -7.63 -6.35
C ASP A 111 -1.04 -6.21 -5.86
N LYS A 112 -1.73 -6.10 -4.74
CA LYS A 112 -2.07 -4.83 -4.11
C LYS A 112 -1.40 -4.71 -2.75
N ASP A 113 -0.76 -3.57 -2.51
CA ASP A 113 -0.21 -3.25 -1.19
C ASP A 113 -1.34 -3.23 -0.15
N ARG A 114 -1.10 -3.88 0.99
CA ARG A 114 -2.06 -3.98 2.06
C ARG A 114 -1.45 -3.39 3.34
N PRO A 115 -1.96 -2.24 3.82
CA PRO A 115 -1.50 -1.67 5.08
C PRO A 115 -1.97 -2.53 6.27
N PRO A 116 -1.28 -2.42 7.41
CA PRO A 116 -1.73 -3.07 8.64
C PRO A 116 -3.05 -2.48 9.12
N LEU A 117 -3.89 -3.33 9.71
CA LEU A 117 -5.10 -2.90 10.40
C LEU A 117 -4.73 -2.37 11.79
N PRO A 118 -5.41 -1.31 12.26
CA PRO A 118 -5.24 -0.85 13.63
C PRO A 118 -5.58 -1.99 14.60
N PRO A 119 -4.89 -2.07 15.76
CA PRO A 119 -5.23 -3.03 16.79
C PRO A 119 -6.70 -2.83 17.19
N ALA A 120 -7.42 -3.94 17.35
CA ALA A 120 -8.80 -3.94 17.81
C ALA A 120 -8.84 -3.33 19.22
N GLY A 121 -9.13 -2.03 19.33
CA GLY A 121 -9.09 -1.30 20.60
C GLY A 121 -8.79 0.19 20.53
N LEU A 122 -8.38 0.74 19.37
CA LEU A 122 -8.15 2.19 19.21
C LEU A 122 -9.28 2.90 18.44
N PHE A 123 -10.53 2.57 18.76
CA PHE A 123 -11.59 3.56 18.54
C PHE A 123 -11.47 4.55 19.69
N HIS A 124 -10.99 5.76 19.39
CA HIS A 124 -11.15 6.90 20.29
C HIS A 124 -12.66 7.06 20.52
N GLU A 125 -13.12 6.67 21.71
CA GLU A 125 -14.38 7.13 22.25
C GLU A 125 -14.35 8.67 22.15
N PRO A 126 -15.28 9.31 21.41
CA PRO A 126 -15.31 10.75 21.34
C PRO A 126 -15.55 11.26 22.76
N ALA A 127 -14.61 12.03 23.29
CA ALA A 127 -14.76 12.68 24.59
C ALA A 127 -16.05 13.50 24.56
N GLU A 128 -17.11 12.99 25.20
CA GLU A 128 -18.27 13.80 25.56
C GLU A 128 -17.75 14.95 26.41
N LYS A 129 -17.87 16.17 25.88
CA LYS A 129 -17.70 17.39 26.66
C LYS A 129 -18.86 17.45 27.66
N GLU A 130 -18.54 17.33 28.95
CA GLU A 130 -19.33 17.97 30.00
C GLU A 130 -19.06 19.48 30.04
#